data_AF-A0A1W4XBW2-F1
#
_entry.id   AF-A0A1W4XBW2-F1
#
_cell.length_a   1.000
_cell.length_b   1.000
_cell.length_c   1.000
_cell.angle_alpha   90.00
_cell.angle_beta   90.00
_cell.angle_gamma   90.00
#
_symmetry.space_group_name_H-M   'P 1'
#
loop_
_entity.id
_entity.type
_entity.pdbx_description
1 polymer ?
#
loop_
_entity_poly.entity_id
_entity_poly.type
_entity_poly.pdbx_seq_one_letter_code
_entity_poly.pdbx_strand_id
1 'polypeptide(L)'
;MSLVNIMNSFSKIYLQTISMPLRSISTTSIQFFKFSPCLMAEPLKKKKKMDPAIIRAREERKKKKIEKQIRRLEKNARQLKPIDECEVPLYLIDEQRKRARTIQLTEEVLESRAALFQAWSCYKQQQHLNDVQMIDRIMYSQQKALNELKNESEDLYQEAIQVEPMLLPIKLQGPSETPPIADYDAPDGDYQDVSRKWD
;
A
#
# COMPACT_ATOMS: atom_id res chain seq x y z
N MET A 1 90.88 33.96 7.66
CA MET A 1 89.78 33.09 8.11
C MET A 1 88.52 33.53 7.40
N SER A 2 88.21 32.88 6.29
CA SER A 2 87.40 33.41 5.19
C SER A 2 85.89 33.44 5.47
N LEU A 3 85.24 34.54 5.06
CA LEU A 3 83.77 34.71 4.98
C LEU A 3 83.04 33.63 4.15
N VAL A 4 83.80 32.83 3.41
CA VAL A 4 83.34 31.74 2.54
C VAL A 4 82.71 30.60 3.34
N ASN A 5 83.12 30.36 4.59
CA ASN A 5 82.56 29.27 5.41
C ASN A 5 81.23 29.61 6.11
N ILE A 6 80.88 30.90 6.23
CA ILE A 6 79.56 31.32 6.76
C ILE A 6 78.49 31.23 5.65
N MET A 7 78.85 31.42 4.38
CA MET A 7 77.87 31.32 3.29
C MET A 7 77.39 29.88 3.01
N ASN A 8 78.18 28.86 3.36
CA ASN A 8 77.78 27.46 3.14
C ASN A 8 76.73 26.95 4.14
N SER A 9 76.57 27.56 5.32
CA SER A 9 75.51 27.20 6.28
C SER A 9 74.13 27.75 5.90
N PHE A 10 74.06 28.73 4.99
CA PHE A 10 72.81 29.28 4.46
C PHE A 10 72.40 28.69 3.10
N SER A 11 73.22 27.79 2.53
CA SER A 11 72.97 27.18 1.21
C SER A 11 71.75 26.23 1.15
N LYS A 12 71.15 25.90 2.29
CA LYS A 12 69.89 25.11 2.37
C LYS A 12 68.66 25.94 2.76
N ILE A 13 68.79 27.26 2.84
CA ILE A 13 67.63 28.15 2.85
C ILE A 13 67.45 28.65 1.42
N TYR A 14 67.15 27.71 0.51
CA TYR A 14 66.35 28.08 -0.64
C TYR A 14 64.97 28.35 -0.05
N LEU A 15 64.73 29.61 0.35
CA LEU A 15 63.40 30.15 0.19
C LEU A 15 63.14 29.99 -1.30
N GLN A 16 62.50 28.88 -1.68
CA GLN A 16 61.64 28.94 -2.84
C GLN A 16 60.87 30.22 -2.61
N THR A 17 61.14 31.19 -3.47
CA THR A 17 60.23 32.27 -3.77
C THR A 17 58.98 31.57 -4.26
N ILE A 18 58.22 31.03 -3.31
CA ILE A 18 56.81 30.81 -3.44
C ILE A 18 56.38 32.23 -3.72
N SER A 19 56.21 32.50 -5.01
CA SER A 19 55.40 33.56 -5.52
C SER A 19 54.11 33.45 -4.73
N MET A 20 54.07 34.14 -3.59
CA MET A 20 52.83 34.44 -2.90
C MET A 20 52.01 35.08 -4.01
N PRO A 21 50.90 34.47 -4.46
CA PRO A 21 50.00 35.23 -5.30
C PRO A 21 49.57 36.39 -4.39
N LEU A 22 50.16 37.56 -4.63
CA LEU A 22 49.71 38.85 -4.10
C LEU A 22 48.38 39.14 -4.81
N ARG A 23 47.38 38.30 -4.54
CA ARG A 23 46.01 38.41 -5.03
C ARG A 23 45.08 37.91 -3.94
N SER A 24 45.02 38.69 -2.85
CA SER A 24 43.88 38.70 -1.93
C SER A 24 42.69 39.50 -2.51
N ILE A 25 42.79 39.94 -3.77
CA ILE A 25 41.76 40.72 -4.46
C ILE A 25 41.51 40.06 -5.82
N SER A 26 40.34 39.44 -5.96
CA SER A 26 39.81 38.98 -7.25
C SER A 26 38.98 40.11 -7.85
N THR A 27 39.32 40.56 -9.06
CA THR A 27 38.58 41.59 -9.81
C THR A 27 37.91 41.00 -11.05
N THR A 28 37.26 39.84 -10.90
CA THR A 28 36.39 39.28 -11.93
C THR A 28 35.04 39.99 -11.88
N SER A 29 34.56 40.46 -13.03
CA SER A 29 33.49 41.48 -13.16
C SER A 29 32.12 41.11 -12.56
N ILE A 30 31.90 39.86 -12.15
CA ILE A 30 30.61 39.38 -11.63
C ILE A 30 30.61 39.26 -10.10
N GLN A 31 31.79 39.31 -9.45
CA GLN A 31 31.89 39.17 -7.99
C GLN A 31 32.76 40.30 -7.43
N PHE A 32 32.10 41.27 -6.79
CA PHE A 32 32.71 42.37 -6.04
C PHE A 32 33.77 41.90 -5.02
N PHE A 33 34.55 42.84 -4.48
CA PHE A 33 35.68 42.59 -3.56
C PHE A 33 35.34 41.58 -2.44
N LYS A 34 35.93 40.38 -2.52
CA LYS A 34 35.91 39.39 -1.43
C LYS A 34 37.29 39.26 -0.83
N PHE A 35 37.38 39.47 0.48
CA PHE A 35 38.58 39.24 1.29
C PHE A 35 38.42 37.89 2.01
N SER A 36 39.24 36.89 1.66
CA SER A 36 39.37 35.67 2.43
C SER A 36 40.54 35.80 3.40
N PRO A 37 40.34 35.61 4.73
CA PRO A 37 41.43 35.66 5.68
C PRO A 37 42.43 34.52 5.42
N CYS A 38 43.71 34.85 5.30
CA CYS A 38 44.78 33.85 5.25
C CYS A 38 44.88 33.17 6.62
N LEU A 39 44.17 32.07 6.80
CA LEU A 39 44.37 31.18 7.94
C LEU A 39 45.73 30.49 7.76
N MET A 40 46.74 30.94 8.51
CA MET A 40 48.10 30.37 8.55
C MET A 40 48.12 29.03 9.33
N ALA A 41 47.10 28.18 9.13
CA ALA A 41 47.00 26.88 9.78
C ALA A 41 47.96 25.87 9.12
N GLU A 42 48.51 24.95 9.93
CA GLU A 42 49.26 23.81 9.41
C GLU A 42 48.36 23.03 8.42
N PRO A 43 48.88 22.58 7.27
CA PRO A 43 48.11 21.79 6.31
C PRO A 43 47.39 20.64 7.01
N LEU A 44 46.07 20.52 6.82
CA LEU A 44 45.27 19.48 7.47
C LEU A 44 45.90 18.11 7.19
N LYS A 45 46.21 17.37 8.27
CA LYS A 45 46.69 15.99 8.16
C LYS A 45 45.72 15.18 7.30
N LYS A 46 46.25 14.56 6.25
CA LYS A 46 45.46 13.72 5.34
C LYS A 46 44.71 12.66 6.15
N LYS A 47 43.38 12.64 6.03
CA LYS A 47 42.56 11.60 6.67
C LYS A 47 43.05 10.23 6.22
N LYS A 48 43.44 9.39 7.18
CA LYS A 48 43.86 8.02 6.88
C LYS A 48 42.67 7.25 6.31
N LYS A 49 42.90 6.52 5.21
CA LYS A 49 41.90 5.61 4.65
C LYS A 49 41.64 4.52 5.69
N MET A 50 40.38 4.30 6.05
CA MET A 50 40.03 3.22 6.97
C MET A 50 40.33 1.87 6.33
N ASP A 51 40.66 0.88 7.16
CA ASP A 51 40.92 -0.48 6.69
C ASP A 51 39.71 -1.03 5.91
N PRO A 52 39.96 -1.72 4.78
CA PRO A 52 38.89 -2.25 3.94
C PRO A 52 38.02 -3.25 4.70
N ALA A 53 38.58 -3.98 5.69
CA ALA A 53 37.83 -4.90 6.55
C ALA A 53 36.79 -4.18 7.43
N ILE A 54 37.13 -3.00 7.97
CA ILE A 54 36.22 -2.20 8.82
C ILE A 54 35.08 -1.62 7.99
N ILE A 55 35.35 -1.21 6.74
CA ILE A 55 34.33 -0.72 5.79
C ILE A 55 33.33 -1.84 5.47
N ARG A 56 33.82 -3.03 5.08
CA ARG A 56 32.98 -4.21 4.81
C ARG A 56 32.12 -4.59 6.01
N ALA A 57 32.69 -4.62 7.22
CA ALA A 57 31.96 -4.93 8.44
C ALA A 57 30.85 -3.89 8.74
N ARG A 58 31.09 -2.60 8.47
CA ARG A 58 30.06 -1.55 8.61
C ARG A 58 28.93 -1.71 7.58
N GLU A 59 29.28 -2.04 6.34
CA GLU A 59 28.29 -2.30 5.28
C GLU A 59 27.45 -3.54 5.60
N GLU A 60 28.07 -4.63 6.05
CA GLU A 60 27.36 -5.86 6.42
C GLU A 60 26.42 -5.64 7.60
N ARG A 61 26.83 -4.83 8.60
CA ARG A 61 25.95 -4.40 9.70
C ARG A 61 24.75 -3.59 9.19
N LYS A 62 24.94 -2.69 8.23
CA LYS A 62 23.84 -1.93 7.60
C LYS A 62 22.90 -2.85 6.82
N LYS A 63 23.43 -3.77 6.01
CA LYS A 63 22.66 -4.77 5.28
C LYS A 63 21.79 -5.62 6.22
N LYS A 64 22.38 -6.18 7.28
CA LYS A 64 21.64 -6.98 8.29
C LYS A 64 20.56 -6.17 9.01
N LYS A 65 20.77 -4.87 9.27
CA LYS A 65 19.74 -4.00 9.87
C LYS A 65 18.57 -3.79 8.92
N ILE A 66 18.86 -3.45 7.66
CA ILE A 66 17.84 -3.24 6.62
C ILE A 66 17.07 -4.54 6.39
N GLU A 67 17.76 -5.68 6.28
CA GLU A 67 17.13 -6.98 6.10
C GLU A 67 16.20 -7.34 7.28
N LYS A 68 16.62 -7.10 8.52
CA LYS A 68 15.74 -7.29 9.69
C LYS A 68 14.52 -6.38 9.66
N GLN A 69 14.67 -5.14 9.19
CA GLN A 69 13.57 -4.19 9.09
C GLN A 69 12.59 -4.60 7.98
N ILE A 70 13.10 -5.03 6.82
CA ILE A 70 12.30 -5.61 5.73
C ILE A 70 11.51 -6.82 6.26
N ARG A 71 12.16 -7.77 6.95
CA ARG A 71 11.48 -8.94 7.54
C ARG A 71 10.40 -8.56 8.57
N ARG A 72 10.51 -7.42 9.26
CA ARG A 72 9.48 -6.94 10.20
C ARG A 72 8.31 -6.31 9.45
N LEU A 73 8.60 -5.48 8.45
CA LEU A 73 7.59 -4.86 7.59
C LEU A 73 6.81 -5.90 6.79
N GLU A 74 7.48 -6.92 6.25
CA GLU A 74 6.85 -8.05 5.55
C GLU A 74 5.91 -8.85 6.46
N LYS A 75 6.23 -8.99 7.76
CA LYS A 75 5.36 -9.65 8.72
C LYS A 75 4.12 -8.82 9.05
N ASN A 76 4.28 -7.50 9.21
CA ASN A 76 3.17 -6.58 9.47
C ASN A 76 2.26 -6.47 8.23
N ALA A 77 2.80 -6.32 7.03
CA ALA A 77 2.03 -6.19 5.79
C ALA A 77 1.09 -7.39 5.49
N ARG A 78 1.34 -8.55 6.11
CA ARG A 78 0.49 -9.74 6.00
C ARG A 78 -0.62 -9.80 7.05
N GLN A 79 -0.59 -8.94 8.07
CA GLN A 79 -1.66 -8.87 9.06
C GLN A 79 -2.85 -8.17 8.42
N LEU A 80 -3.97 -8.88 8.36
CA LEU A 80 -5.22 -8.32 7.85
C LEU A 80 -5.79 -7.35 8.89
N LYS A 81 -6.46 -6.30 8.40
CA LYS A 81 -7.24 -5.41 9.27
C LYS A 81 -8.35 -6.25 9.93
N PRO A 82 -8.62 -6.05 11.24
CA PRO A 82 -9.72 -6.72 11.89
C PRO A 82 -11.06 -6.27 11.27
N ILE A 83 -12.05 -7.16 11.28
CA ILE A 83 -13.39 -6.90 10.75
C ILE A 83 -14.31 -6.63 11.94
N ASP A 84 -14.52 -5.33 12.22
CA ASP A 84 -15.28 -4.87 13.39
C ASP A 84 -16.72 -5.45 13.41
N GLU A 85 -17.34 -5.70 12.25
CA GLU A 85 -18.69 -6.26 12.14
C GLU A 85 -18.80 -7.73 12.57
N CYS A 86 -17.69 -8.48 12.52
CA CYS A 86 -17.66 -9.87 12.94
C CYS A 86 -17.49 -10.01 14.47
N GLU A 87 -16.98 -8.96 15.14
CA GLU A 87 -16.74 -8.98 16.57
C GLU A 87 -17.93 -8.42 17.34
N VAL A 88 -18.30 -9.06 18.45
CA VAL A 88 -19.38 -8.56 19.31
C VAL A 88 -18.84 -7.36 20.11
N PRO A 89 -19.48 -6.18 20.03
CA PRO A 89 -19.06 -5.03 20.81
C PRO A 89 -19.11 -5.30 22.32
N LEU A 90 -18.08 -4.85 23.04
CA LEU A 90 -17.91 -5.10 24.48
C LEU A 90 -19.09 -4.59 25.32
N TYR A 91 -19.69 -3.45 24.95
CA TYR A 91 -20.85 -2.90 25.67
C TYR A 91 -22.08 -3.82 25.62
N LEU A 92 -22.24 -4.64 24.57
CA LEU A 92 -23.34 -5.61 24.49
C LEU A 92 -23.14 -6.77 25.48
N ILE A 93 -21.89 -7.15 25.73
CA ILE A 93 -21.51 -8.20 26.68
C ILE A 93 -21.79 -7.71 28.11
N ASP A 94 -21.39 -6.48 28.44
CA ASP A 94 -21.64 -5.88 29.75
C ASP A 94 -23.14 -5.76 30.06
N GLU A 95 -23.95 -5.42 29.04
CA GLU A 95 -25.40 -5.26 29.16
C GLU A 95 -26.19 -6.55 28.98
N GLN A 96 -25.54 -7.70 28.79
CA GLN A 96 -26.20 -8.97 28.49
C GLN A 96 -27.31 -9.30 29.49
N ARG A 97 -27.08 -9.09 30.79
CA ARG A 97 -28.07 -9.34 31.85
C ARG A 97 -29.32 -8.48 31.72
N LYS A 98 -29.19 -7.24 31.22
CA LYS A 98 -30.33 -6.33 31.00
C LYS A 98 -31.14 -6.73 29.78
N ARG A 99 -30.49 -7.30 28.76
CA ARG A 99 -31.12 -7.72 27.49
C ARG A 99 -31.64 -9.16 27.51
N ALA A 100 -31.21 -9.98 28.47
CA ALA A 100 -31.63 -11.36 28.61
C ALA A 100 -33.15 -11.43 28.85
N ARG A 101 -33.88 -12.06 27.93
CA ARG A 101 -35.32 -12.31 28.07
C ARG A 101 -35.54 -13.70 28.65
N THR A 102 -36.14 -13.79 29.82
CA THR A 102 -36.58 -15.05 30.43
C THR A 102 -38.06 -15.27 30.12
N ILE A 103 -38.42 -15.37 28.85
CA ILE A 103 -39.81 -15.64 28.43
C ILE A 103 -39.91 -17.12 28.10
N GLN A 104 -40.74 -17.84 28.85
CA GLN A 104 -41.14 -19.19 28.50
C GLN A 104 -42.17 -19.11 27.38
N LEU A 105 -41.88 -19.77 26.26
CA LEU A 105 -42.79 -19.80 25.13
C LEU A 105 -43.91 -20.80 25.42
N THR A 106 -45.14 -20.45 25.07
CA THR A 106 -46.26 -21.40 25.09
C THR A 106 -46.06 -22.45 24.01
N GLU A 107 -46.60 -23.65 24.25
CA GLU A 107 -46.51 -24.79 23.33
C GLU A 107 -47.09 -24.44 21.95
N GLU A 108 -48.24 -23.77 21.91
CA GLU A 108 -48.87 -23.29 20.68
C GLU A 108 -47.94 -22.42 19.82
N VAL A 109 -47.13 -21.55 20.44
CA VAL A 109 -46.19 -20.67 19.74
C VAL A 109 -44.97 -21.44 19.23
N LEU A 110 -44.56 -22.50 19.93
CA LEU A 110 -43.47 -23.37 19.49
C LEU A 110 -43.91 -24.20 18.28
N GLU A 111 -45.10 -24.77 18.33
CA GLU A 111 -45.68 -25.52 17.21
C GLU A 111 -45.90 -24.64 15.98
N SER A 112 -46.46 -23.43 16.17
CA SER A 112 -46.68 -22.50 15.06
C SER A 112 -45.36 -22.10 14.38
N ARG A 113 -44.30 -21.88 15.16
CA ARG A 113 -42.96 -21.61 14.62
C ARG A 113 -42.40 -22.80 13.88
N ALA A 114 -42.50 -24.00 14.44
CA ALA A 114 -42.02 -25.22 13.80
C ALA A 114 -42.69 -25.44 12.44
N ALA A 115 -44.02 -25.28 12.38
CA ALA A 115 -44.78 -25.36 11.13
C ALA A 115 -44.35 -24.30 10.12
N LEU A 116 -44.14 -23.05 10.55
CA LEU A 116 -43.65 -21.96 9.70
C LEU A 116 -42.24 -22.25 9.17
N PHE A 117 -41.33 -22.75 9.99
CA PHE A 117 -39.97 -23.11 9.56
C PHE A 117 -39.99 -24.24 8.54
N GLN A 118 -40.84 -25.25 8.75
CA GLN A 118 -41.02 -26.34 7.79
C GLN A 118 -41.55 -25.82 6.45
N ALA A 119 -42.61 -25.00 6.47
CA ALA A 119 -43.18 -24.41 5.26
C ALA A 119 -42.15 -23.52 4.53
N TRP A 120 -41.38 -22.71 5.28
CA TRP A 120 -40.31 -21.89 4.73
C TRP A 120 -39.20 -22.71 4.09
N SER A 121 -38.80 -23.82 4.72
CA SER A 121 -37.80 -24.74 4.18
C SER A 121 -38.26 -25.35 2.85
N CYS A 122 -39.50 -25.85 2.80
CA CYS A 122 -40.11 -26.37 1.58
C CYS A 122 -40.16 -25.31 0.48
N TYR A 123 -40.58 -24.08 0.81
CA TYR A 123 -40.63 -22.97 -0.13
C TYR A 123 -39.24 -22.63 -0.69
N LYS A 124 -38.23 -22.54 0.18
CA LYS A 124 -36.85 -22.22 -0.25
C LYS A 124 -36.23 -23.32 -1.08
N GLN A 125 -36.54 -24.58 -0.78
CA GLN A 125 -36.14 -25.71 -1.62
C GLN A 125 -36.77 -25.61 -3.01
N GLN A 126 -38.07 -25.33 -3.11
CA GLN A 126 -38.74 -25.16 -4.40
C GLN A 126 -38.16 -23.98 -5.20
N GLN A 127 -37.92 -22.84 -4.55
CA GLN A 127 -37.27 -21.69 -5.17
C GLN A 127 -35.90 -22.08 -5.74
N HIS A 128 -35.07 -22.74 -4.95
CA HIS A 128 -33.75 -23.18 -5.38
C HIS A 128 -33.81 -24.17 -6.55
N LEU A 129 -34.72 -25.15 -6.52
CA LEU A 129 -34.90 -26.10 -7.62
C LEU A 129 -35.31 -25.39 -8.91
N ASN A 130 -36.19 -24.39 -8.83
CA ASN A 130 -36.59 -23.60 -10.00
C ASN A 130 -35.40 -22.79 -10.55
N ASP A 131 -34.59 -22.19 -9.69
CA ASP A 131 -33.40 -21.44 -10.11
C ASP A 131 -32.38 -22.35 -10.80
N VAL A 132 -32.11 -23.53 -10.24
CA VAL A 132 -31.21 -24.53 -10.84
C VAL A 132 -31.74 -25.00 -12.19
N GLN A 133 -33.03 -25.33 -12.29
CA GLN A 133 -33.64 -25.71 -13.56
C GLN A 133 -33.57 -24.59 -14.60
N MET A 134 -33.71 -23.34 -14.19
CA MET A 134 -33.59 -22.19 -15.09
C MET A 134 -32.15 -22.07 -15.62
N ILE A 135 -31.16 -22.18 -14.74
CA ILE A 135 -29.73 -22.15 -15.10
C ILE A 135 -29.42 -23.29 -16.07
N ASP A 136 -29.86 -24.52 -15.78
CA ASP A 136 -29.65 -25.68 -16.65
C ASP A 136 -30.25 -25.47 -18.04
N ARG A 137 -31.45 -24.88 -18.13
CA ARG A 137 -32.09 -24.54 -19.41
C ARG A 137 -31.28 -23.50 -20.18
N ILE A 138 -30.81 -22.44 -19.51
CA ILE A 138 -29.99 -21.40 -20.12
C ILE A 138 -28.69 -22.02 -20.65
N MET A 139 -27.99 -22.82 -19.84
CA MET A 139 -26.74 -23.48 -20.24
C MET A 139 -26.95 -24.44 -21.41
N TYR A 140 -28.01 -25.25 -21.39
CA TYR A 140 -28.35 -26.14 -22.50
C TYR A 140 -28.63 -25.36 -23.78
N SER A 141 -29.40 -24.26 -23.69
CA SER A 141 -29.71 -23.42 -24.85
C SER A 141 -28.46 -22.75 -25.42
N GLN A 142 -27.56 -22.27 -24.57
CA GLN A 142 -26.28 -21.68 -24.96
C GLN A 142 -25.40 -22.72 -25.67
N GLN A 143 -25.27 -23.93 -25.11
CA GLN A 143 -24.46 -24.99 -25.70
C GLN A 143 -25.03 -25.46 -27.03
N LYS A 144 -26.36 -25.60 -27.13
CA LYS A 144 -27.03 -25.94 -28.39
C LYS A 144 -26.76 -24.88 -29.46
N ALA A 145 -26.91 -23.60 -29.12
CA ALA A 145 -26.62 -22.50 -30.04
C ALA A 145 -25.16 -22.49 -30.50
N LEU A 146 -24.19 -22.75 -29.61
CA LEU A 146 -22.77 -22.86 -29.98
C LEU A 146 -22.47 -24.05 -30.89
N ASN A 147 -23.13 -25.19 -30.68
CA ASN A 147 -22.98 -26.36 -31.55
C ASN A 147 -23.54 -26.10 -32.95
N GLU A 148 -24.71 -25.45 -33.05
CA GLU A 148 -25.31 -25.05 -34.32
C GLU A 148 -24.41 -24.02 -35.05
N LEU A 149 -23.94 -23.00 -34.34
CA LEU A 149 -23.03 -21.98 -34.86
C LEU A 149 -21.73 -22.59 -35.39
N LYS A 150 -21.17 -23.60 -34.71
CA LYS A 150 -19.98 -24.32 -35.17
C LYS A 150 -20.21 -25.09 -36.47
N ASN A 151 -21.40 -25.68 -36.63
CA ASN A 151 -21.76 -26.41 -37.85
C ASN A 151 -21.95 -25.47 -39.05
N GLU A 152 -22.41 -24.24 -38.80
CA GLU A 152 -22.59 -23.22 -39.84
C GLU A 152 -21.28 -22.50 -40.19
N SER A 153 -20.49 -22.12 -39.19
CA SER A 153 -19.23 -21.38 -39.37
C SER A 153 -18.27 -21.56 -38.21
N GLU A 154 -17.06 -22.06 -38.48
CA GLU A 154 -16.05 -22.29 -37.45
C GLU A 154 -15.40 -20.98 -36.98
N ASP A 155 -15.23 -20.00 -37.86
CA ASP A 155 -14.61 -18.71 -37.53
C ASP A 155 -15.41 -17.94 -36.46
N LEU A 156 -16.74 -17.84 -36.63
CA LEU A 156 -17.62 -17.18 -35.64
C LEU A 156 -17.64 -17.92 -34.31
N TYR A 157 -17.52 -19.25 -34.33
CA TYR A 157 -17.43 -20.05 -33.10
C TYR A 157 -16.16 -19.73 -32.31
N GLN A 158 -15.02 -19.57 -33.00
CA GLN A 158 -13.75 -19.22 -32.36
C GLN A 158 -13.81 -17.83 -31.72
N GLU A 159 -14.49 -16.87 -32.36
CA GLU A 159 -14.71 -15.54 -31.81
C GLU A 159 -15.66 -15.56 -30.60
N ALA A 160 -16.79 -16.26 -30.70
CA ALA A 160 -17.82 -16.31 -29.65
C ALA A 160 -17.35 -16.94 -28.34
N ILE A 161 -16.33 -17.82 -28.37
CA ILE A 161 -15.77 -18.47 -27.18
C ILE A 161 -14.76 -17.58 -26.45
N GLN A 162 -14.22 -16.55 -27.10
CA GLN A 162 -13.24 -15.68 -26.45
C GLN A 162 -13.88 -14.96 -25.27
N VAL A 163 -13.14 -14.87 -24.16
CA VAL A 163 -13.57 -14.10 -22.99
C VAL A 163 -13.48 -12.62 -23.34
N GLU A 164 -14.58 -11.89 -23.18
CA GLU A 164 -14.61 -10.45 -23.41
C GLU A 164 -13.80 -9.70 -22.33
N PRO A 165 -12.69 -9.03 -22.69
CA PRO A 165 -11.85 -8.35 -21.70
C PRO A 165 -12.51 -7.09 -21.13
N MET A 166 -13.46 -6.48 -21.86
CA MET A 166 -14.21 -5.30 -21.39
C MET A 166 -15.26 -5.62 -20.33
N LEU A 167 -15.58 -6.91 -20.12
CA LEU A 167 -16.55 -7.30 -19.13
C LEU A 167 -16.09 -6.93 -17.70
N LEU A 168 -14.79 -6.86 -17.42
CA LEU A 168 -14.29 -6.52 -16.09
C LEU A 168 -13.69 -5.10 -16.06
N PRO A 169 -14.07 -4.23 -15.10
CA PRO A 169 -14.91 -4.48 -13.93
C PRO A 169 -16.41 -4.14 -14.10
N ILE A 170 -17.31 -5.11 -13.93
CA ILE A 170 -18.76 -4.86 -13.81
C ILE A 170 -19.08 -4.24 -12.44
N LYS A 171 -19.89 -3.19 -12.42
CA LYS A 171 -20.53 -2.66 -11.20
C LYS A 171 -22.04 -2.80 -11.33
N LEU A 172 -22.64 -3.59 -10.46
CA LEU A 172 -24.09 -3.78 -10.37
C LEU A 172 -24.57 -3.18 -9.04
N GLN A 173 -25.60 -2.34 -9.10
CA GLN A 173 -26.30 -1.86 -7.92
C GLN A 173 -27.58 -2.68 -7.76
N GLY A 174 -27.88 -3.08 -6.53
CA GLY A 174 -29.12 -3.80 -6.22
C GLY A 174 -30.35 -2.91 -6.44
N PRO A 175 -31.54 -3.51 -6.60
CA PRO A 175 -32.79 -2.74 -6.69
C PRO A 175 -33.04 -1.97 -5.39
N SER A 176 -33.52 -0.73 -5.50
CA SER A 176 -34.01 0.05 -4.36
C SER A 176 -35.44 -0.35 -3.98
N GLU A 177 -35.82 -0.18 -2.72
CA GLU A 177 -37.20 -0.44 -2.26
C GLU A 177 -38.22 0.45 -2.97
N THR A 178 -37.83 1.71 -3.23
CA THR A 178 -38.63 2.68 -3.97
C THR A 178 -37.80 3.27 -5.12
N PRO A 179 -38.42 3.57 -6.28
CA PRO A 179 -37.73 4.21 -7.38
C PRO A 179 -37.35 5.66 -7.01
N PRO A 180 -36.32 6.23 -7.66
CA PRO A 180 -35.90 7.61 -7.43
C PRO A 180 -37.02 8.59 -7.83
N ILE A 181 -37.20 9.63 -7.02
CA ILE A 181 -38.10 10.74 -7.31
C ILE A 181 -37.37 11.72 -8.24
N ALA A 182 -38.01 12.12 -9.34
CA ALA A 182 -37.47 13.11 -10.25
C ALA A 182 -37.36 14.48 -9.56
N ASP A 183 -36.26 15.19 -9.80
CA ASP A 183 -35.99 16.54 -9.29
C ASP A 183 -36.06 16.67 -7.75
N TYR A 184 -35.69 15.61 -7.04
CA TYR A 184 -35.56 15.66 -5.59
C TYR A 184 -34.30 16.42 -5.18
N ASP A 185 -34.49 17.62 -4.63
CA ASP A 185 -33.41 18.40 -4.03
C ASP A 185 -33.07 17.84 -2.63
N ALA A 186 -31.98 17.07 -2.57
CA ALA A 186 -31.45 16.58 -1.31
C ALA A 186 -30.93 17.75 -0.44
N PRO A 187 -31.16 17.72 0.88
CA PRO A 187 -30.61 18.73 1.79
C PRO A 187 -29.07 18.68 1.82
N ASP A 188 -28.46 19.85 2.01
CA ASP A 188 -27.00 19.97 2.10
C ASP A 188 -26.45 19.37 3.41
N GLY A 189 -25.25 18.81 3.35
CA GLY A 189 -24.60 18.16 4.50
C GLY A 189 -23.16 17.71 4.23
N ASP A 190 -22.36 17.71 5.31
CA ASP A 190 -20.95 17.29 5.27
C ASP A 190 -20.79 15.79 5.52
N TYR A 191 -19.96 15.13 4.71
CA TYR A 191 -19.54 13.75 4.96
C TYR A 191 -18.21 13.72 5.72
N GLN A 192 -18.23 13.18 6.94
CA GLN A 192 -17.02 12.92 7.73
C GLN A 192 -16.69 11.44 7.71
N ASP A 193 -15.51 11.09 7.17
CA ASP A 193 -15.01 9.72 7.24
C ASP A 193 -14.54 9.39 8.67
N VAL A 194 -15.29 8.51 9.33
CA VAL A 194 -15.02 8.00 10.69
C VAL A 194 -14.30 6.64 10.68
N SER A 195 -13.83 6.18 9.51
CA SER A 195 -13.14 4.90 9.37
C SER A 195 -11.88 4.83 10.24
N ARG A 196 -11.74 3.74 10.99
CA ARG A 196 -10.56 3.50 11.83
C ARG A 196 -9.32 3.29 10.95
N LYS A 197 -8.28 4.08 11.21
CA LYS A 197 -6.96 3.93 10.57
C LYS A 197 -6.15 2.90 11.36
N TRP A 198 -5.64 1.89 10.64
CA TRP A 198 -4.80 0.82 11.17
C TRP A 198 -3.41 0.98 10.52
N ASP A 199 -2.46 1.56 11.25
CA ASP A 199 -1.06 1.82 10.83
C ASP A 199 -0.07 0.80 11.44
#